data_AF-A0A0F5H187-F1
#
_entry.id   AF-A0A0F5H187-F1
#
_cell.length_a   1.000
_cell.length_b   1.000
_cell.length_c   1.000
_cell.angle_alpha   90.00
_cell.angle_beta   90.00
_cell.angle_gamma   90.00
#
_symmetry.space_group_name_H-M   'P 1'
#
loop_
_entity.id
_entity.type
_entity.pdbx_description
1 polymer ?
#
loop_
_entity_poly.entity_id
_entity_poly.type
_entity_poly.pdbx_seq_one_letter_code
_entity_poly.pdbx_strand_id
1 'polypeptide(L)' 'MKNKFNELISKTKFSNEFNGYSMSEVDQFIDKLAEIYAELDHQNEILLKRYEEMKKEMNNRIASLEKEKLELEMDKGSN' A
#
# COMPACT_ATOMS: atom_id res chain seq x y z
N MET A 1 4.45 8.60 -2.18
CA MET A 1 4.19 10.05 -1.94
C MET A 1 5.30 10.56 -1.03
N LYS A 2 5.88 11.76 -1.22
CA LYS A 2 6.75 12.30 -0.15
C LYS A 2 5.88 12.44 1.10
N ASN A 3 6.29 11.75 2.16
CA ASN A 3 5.43 11.29 3.25
C ASN A 3 4.88 12.48 4.07
N LYS A 4 3.76 13.05 3.61
CA LYS A 4 3.06 14.22 4.21
C LYS A 4 2.83 14.03 5.71
N PHE A 5 2.68 12.79 6.15
CA PHE A 5 2.50 12.43 7.55
C PHE A 5 3.79 12.61 8.36
N ASN A 6 4.94 12.16 7.86
CA ASN A 6 6.24 12.44 8.49
C ASN A 6 6.55 13.94 8.50
N GLU A 7 6.14 14.67 7.46
CA GLU A 7 6.27 16.12 7.44
C GLU A 7 5.38 16.83 8.47
N LEU A 8 4.14 16.35 8.66
CA LEU A 8 3.25 16.85 9.70
C LEU A 8 3.83 16.57 11.08
N ILE A 9 4.26 15.33 11.33
CA ILE A 9 4.82 14.89 12.61
C ILE A 9 6.06 15.70 12.98
N SER A 10 7.06 15.78 12.09
CA SER A 10 8.33 16.44 12.37
C SER A 10 8.23 17.96 12.52
N LYS A 11 7.16 18.58 12.01
CA LYS A 11 6.96 20.04 12.06
C LYS A 11 5.93 20.48 13.10
N THR A 12 5.19 19.54 13.70
CA THR A 12 4.20 19.88 14.72
C THR A 12 4.91 20.43 15.95
N LYS A 13 4.41 21.56 16.45
CA LYS A 13 4.89 22.19 17.67
C LYS A 13 3.81 22.12 18.72
N PHE A 14 4.21 21.80 19.94
CA PHE A 14 3.35 21.80 21.10
C PHE A 14 3.71 22.97 22.00
N SER A 15 2.70 23.60 22.60
CA SER A 15 2.92 24.60 23.65
C SER A 15 3.37 23.92 24.94
N ASN A 16 4.23 24.60 25.70
CA ASN A 16 4.61 24.14 27.02
C ASN A 16 3.53 24.50 28.04
N GLU A 17 3.19 23.55 28.90
CA GLU A 17 2.22 23.72 29.99
C GLU A 17 2.85 23.33 31.33
N PHE A 18 2.42 23.97 32.41
CA PHE A 18 2.89 23.61 33.76
C PHE A 18 2.43 22.20 34.11
N ASN A 19 3.36 21.34 34.54
CA ASN A 19 3.14 19.89 34.71
C ASN A 19 2.67 19.16 33.43
N GLY A 20 3.06 19.65 32.24
CA GLY A 20 2.85 18.95 30.98
C GLY A 20 3.75 17.71 30.82
N TYR A 21 3.57 17.01 29.69
CA TYR A 21 4.41 15.86 29.36
C TYR A 21 5.88 16.23 29.17
N SER A 22 6.77 15.29 29.50
CA SER A 22 8.20 15.45 29.24
C SER A 22 8.46 15.57 27.74
N MET A 23 9.04 16.70 27.32
CA MET A 23 9.31 16.96 25.90
C MET A 23 10.17 15.86 25.27
N SER A 24 11.21 15.40 25.98
CA SER A 24 12.10 14.35 25.46
C SER A 24 11.40 13.01 25.29
N GLU A 25 10.47 12.66 26.18
CA GLU A 25 9.71 11.40 26.08
C GLU A 25 8.71 11.46 24.93
N VAL A 26 8.06 12.62 24.76
CA VAL A 26 7.14 12.86 23.64
C VAL A 26 7.88 12.80 22.31
N ASP A 27 9.03 13.47 22.20
CA ASP A 27 9.84 13.47 20.97
C ASP A 27 10.28 12.04 20.60
N GLN A 28 10.80 11.26 21.56
CA GLN A 28 11.20 9.86 21.34
C GLN A 28 10.03 8.98 20.89
N PHE A 29 8.85 9.17 21.49
CA PHE A 29 7.66 8.43 21.11
C PHE A 29 7.21 8.79 19.69
N ILE A 30 7.23 10.07 19.35
CA ILE A 30 6.86 10.58 18.03
C ILE A 30 7.82 10.08 16.96
N ASP A 31 9.14 10.06 17.21
CA ASP A 31 10.14 9.52 16.30
C ASP A 31 9.86 8.05 16.01
N LYS A 32 9.57 7.25 17.04
CA LYS A 32 9.22 5.84 16.88
C LYS A 32 7.92 5.65 16.09
N LEU A 33 6.93 6.51 16.28
CA LEU A 33 5.72 6.48 15.46
C LEU A 33 6.04 6.79 13.99
N ALA A 34 6.87 7.80 13.72
CA ALA A 34 7.27 8.14 12.35
C ALA A 34 7.95 6.97 11.64
N GLU A 35 8.81 6.22 12.35
CA GLU A 35 9.43 4.99 11.83
C GLU A 35 8.40 3.91 11.50
N ILE A 36 7.47 3.61 12.42
CA ILE A 36 6.43 2.60 12.21
C ILE A 36 5.54 2.97 11.01
N TYR A 37 5.18 4.25 10.89
CA TYR A 37 4.36 4.72 9.77
C TYR A 37 5.11 4.66 8.44
N ALA A 38 6.40 4.97 8.42
CA ALA A 38 7.23 4.84 7.22
C ALA A 38 7.29 3.38 6.74
N GLU A 39 7.44 2.44 7.67
CA GLU A 39 7.43 1.00 7.37
C GLU A 39 6.06 0.54 6.84
N LEU A 40 4.96 0.95 7.48
CA LEU A 40 3.61 0.63 7.03
C LEU A 40 3.31 1.19 5.63
N ASP A 41 3.74 2.42 5.34
CA ASP A 41 3.57 3.04 4.02
C ASP A 41 4.34 2.25 2.95
N HIS A 42 5.58 1.85 3.26
CA HIS A 42 6.38 1.02 2.37
C HIS A 42 5.73 -0.34 2.08
N GLN A 43 5.23 -1.02 3.12
CA GLN A 43 4.52 -2.29 2.97
C GLN A 43 3.25 -2.14 2.13
N ASN A 44 2.48 -1.07 2.32
CA ASN A 44 1.30 -0.77 1.52
C ASN A 44 1.66 -0.54 0.04
N GLU A 45 2.72 0.21 -0.24
CA GLU A 45 3.20 0.42 -1.62
C GLU A 45 3.59 -0.91 -2.29
N ILE A 46 4.26 -1.81 -1.57
CA ILE A 46 4.60 -3.15 -2.07
C ILE A 46 3.35 -3.98 -2.31
N LEU A 47 2.41 -3.99 -1.37
CA LEU A 47 1.19 -4.79 -1.47
C LEU A 47 0.32 -4.35 -2.65
N LEU A 48 0.17 -3.04 -2.86
CA LEU A 48 -0.56 -2.47 -4.00
C LEU A 48 0.07 -2.88 -5.33
N LYS A 49 1.41 -2.82 -5.44
CA LYS A 49 2.10 -3.27 -6.66
C LYS A 49 1.84 -4.76 -6.94
N ARG A 50 1.99 -5.61 -5.93
CA ARG A 50 1.72 -7.05 -6.05
C ARG A 50 0.28 -7.34 -6.45
N TYR A 51 -0.68 -6.61 -5.88
CA TYR A 51 -2.09 -6.74 -6.22
C TYR A 51 -2.34 -6.39 -7.69
N GLU A 52 -1.80 -5.28 -8.19
CA GLU A 52 -1.96 -4.89 -9.60
C GLU A 52 -1.28 -5.87 -10.57
N GLU A 53 -0.11 -6.40 -10.20
CA GLU A 53 0.57 -7.45 -10.97
C GLU A 53 -0.27 -8.73 -11.06
N MET A 54 -0.78 -9.20 -9.92
CA MET A 54 -1.63 -10.39 -9.84
C MET A 54 -2.94 -10.22 -10.61
N LYS A 55 -3.56 -9.04 -10.50
CA LYS A 55 -4.77 -8.70 -11.24
C LYS A 55 -4.52 -8.71 -12.76
N LYS A 56 -3.38 -8.18 -13.20
CA LYS A 56 -2.98 -8.22 -14.62
C LYS A 56 -2.77 -9.65 -15.09
N GLU A 57 -2.09 -10.48 -14.31
CA GLU A 57 -1.89 -11.89 -14.62
C GLU A 57 -3.21 -12.65 -14.74
N MET A 58 -4.13 -12.44 -13.80
CA MET A 58 -5.46 -13.04 -13.82
C MET A 58 -6.26 -12.62 -15.05
N ASN A 59 -6.23 -11.34 -15.43
CA ASN A 59 -6.90 -10.86 -16.64
C ASN A 59 -6.34 -11.50 -17.92
N ASN A 60 -5.01 -11.65 -18.00
CA ASN A 60 -4.38 -12.34 -19.13
C ASN A 60 -4.79 -13.81 -19.19
N ARG A 61 -4.92 -14.47 -18.02
CA ARG A 61 -5.39 -15.86 -17.94
C ARG A 61 -6.83 -15.99 -18.39
N ILE A 62 -7.72 -15.08 -17.97
CA ILE A 62 -9.12 -15.03 -18.40
C ILE A 62 -9.19 -14.91 -19.92
N ALA A 63 -8.48 -13.94 -20.52
CA ALA A 63 -8.47 -13.75 -21.96
C ALA A 63 -7.97 -14.98 -22.73
N SER A 64 -6.96 -15.66 -22.19
CA SER A 64 -6.44 -16.90 -22.79
C SER A 64 -7.46 -18.04 -22.75
N LEU A 65 -8.16 -18.19 -21.63
CA LEU A 65 -9.21 -19.21 -21.46
C LEU A 65 -10.45 -18.91 -22.33
N GLU A 66 -10.81 -17.65 -22.48
CA GLU A 66 -11.88 -17.23 -23.39
C GLU A 66 -11.56 -17.58 -24.85
N LYS A 67 -10.30 -17.37 -25.27
CA LYS A 67 -9.83 -17.77 -26.61
C LYS A 67 -9.88 -19.29 -26.80
N GLU A 68 -9.34 -20.05 -25.85
CA GLU A 68 -9.35 -21.52 -25.89
C GLU A 68 -10.78 -22.08 -25.94
N LYS A 69 -11.69 -21.50 -25.15
CA LYS A 69 -13.11 -21.87 -25.16
C LYS A 69 -13.74 -21.65 -26.54
N LEU A 70 -13.48 -20.51 -27.18
CA LEU A 70 -14.04 -20.20 -28.50
C LEU A 70 -13.55 -21.20 -29.58
N GLU A 71 -12.26 -21.54 -29.56
CA GLU A 71 -11.68 -22.53 -30.48
C GLU A 71 -12.35 -23.90 -30.33
N LEU A 72 -12.54 -24.36 -29.08
CA LEU A 72 -13.23 -25.62 -28.80
C LEU A 72 -14.72 -25.63 -29.21
N GLU A 73 -15.41 -24.49 -29.11
CA GLU A 73 -16.79 -24.35 -29.58
C GLU A 73 -16.87 -24.41 -31.12
N MET A 74 -15.91 -23.82 -31.83
CA MET A 74 -15.84 -23.88 -33.30
C MET A 74 -15.57 -25.29 -33.82
N ASP A 75 -14.68 -26.05 -33.15
CA ASP A 75 -14.35 -27.42 -33.52
C ASP A 75 -15.54 -28.38 -33.32
N LYS A 76 -16.38 -28.15 -32.29
CA LYS A 76 -17.59 -28.93 -32.05
C LYS A 76 -18.73 -28.65 -33.02
N GLY A 77 -18.78 -27.47 -33.62
CA GLY A 77 -19.80 -27.09 -34.61
C GLY A 77 -19.49 -27.54 -36.04
N SER A 78 -18.30 -28.10 -36.28
CA SER A 78 -17.84 -28.54 -37.61
C SER A 78 -17.92 -30.07 -37.84
N ASN A 79 -18.48 -30.83 -36.89
CA ASN A 79 -18.74 -32.29 -37.00
C ASN A 79 -20.24 -32.60 -37.05
#